data_AF-A0A1Q6T0L3-F1
#
_entry.id   AF-A0A1Q6T0L3-F1
#
_cell.length_a   1.000
_cell.length_b   1.000
_cell.length_c   1.000
_cell.angle_alpha   90.00
_cell.angle_beta   90.00
_cell.angle_gamma   90.00
#
_symmetry.space_group_name_H-M   'P 1'
#
loop_
_entity.id
_entity.type
_entity.pdbx_description
1 polymer ?
#
loop_
_entity_poly.entity_id
_entity_poly.type
_entity_poly.pdbx_seq_one_letter_code
_entity_poly.pdbx_strand_id
1 'polypeptide(L)'
;MTIQNDTSRAVYIADGKTSSFVVPFRFFERQLNVYFDDNAEPLAADDYAASASETASGGEIVFSSAPAAGTKITILRNVELTQLVKFIEGEDFPAADYEYSLDKMIMALQQMKEYLNRALVVAPGTGMTVEEAYELLVSIGKNFELIKEVPQLAEKVREIYEKMLDSVTGSVTENDDRLVTSDGVWRYIDENGSHKFSNLSVSCGSIVSDSTYGTYPYRADIAVPGAKPKHLPLVVFGLEDAVSGNFAPLAEAKEGAVSIFMKEIPSAETITVLALILQ
;
A
#
# COMPACT_ATOMS: atom_id res chain seq x y z
N MET A 1 44.65 1.86 22.96
CA MET A 1 43.40 1.67 22.19
C MET A 1 43.13 0.19 22.00
N THR A 2 42.15 -0.35 22.74
CA THR A 2 41.86 -1.81 22.76
C THR A 2 40.58 -2.20 22.02
N ILE A 3 39.77 -1.22 21.60
CA ILE A 3 38.59 -1.46 20.74
C ILE A 3 39.04 -1.62 19.29
N GLN A 4 38.93 -2.85 18.77
CA GLN A 4 39.37 -3.21 17.42
C GLN A 4 38.23 -3.44 16.42
N ASN A 5 36.99 -3.58 16.92
CA ASN A 5 35.81 -3.90 16.12
C ASN A 5 34.77 -2.78 16.25
N ASP A 6 34.04 -2.48 15.16
CA ASP A 6 32.93 -1.53 15.15
C ASP A 6 31.57 -2.15 15.50
N THR A 7 31.53 -3.46 15.73
CA THR A 7 30.33 -4.19 16.13
C THR A 7 29.89 -3.84 17.56
N SER A 8 28.60 -3.56 17.72
CA SER A 8 27.94 -3.26 19.01
C SER A 8 26.67 -4.10 19.25
N ARG A 9 26.37 -5.03 18.33
CA ARG A 9 25.16 -5.86 18.32
C ARG A 9 25.50 -7.28 17.86
N ALA A 10 24.91 -8.27 18.53
CA ALA A 10 24.97 -9.67 18.12
C ALA A 10 23.56 -10.28 18.13
N VAL A 11 23.28 -11.19 17.20
CA VAL A 11 21.98 -11.85 17.08
C VAL A 11 22.19 -13.36 16.95
N TYR A 12 21.48 -14.13 17.76
CA TYR A 12 21.51 -15.58 17.78
C TYR A 12 20.09 -16.15 17.67
N ILE A 13 19.97 -17.37 17.18
CA ILE A 13 18.74 -18.17 17.24
C ILE A 13 19.02 -19.34 18.17
N ALA A 14 18.23 -19.46 19.23
CA ALA A 14 18.39 -20.53 20.21
C ALA A 14 17.94 -21.89 19.65
N ASP A 15 18.64 -22.95 20.06
CA ASP A 15 18.37 -24.34 19.68
C ASP A 15 17.58 -25.13 20.75
N GLY A 16 17.23 -24.49 21.87
CA GLY A 16 16.58 -25.14 23.01
C GLY A 16 17.53 -25.87 23.96
N LYS A 17 18.85 -25.82 23.74
CA LYS A 17 19.85 -26.60 24.50
C LYS A 17 21.03 -25.76 24.97
N THR A 18 21.50 -24.85 24.14
CA THR A 18 22.64 -23.99 24.42
C THR A 18 22.20 -22.85 25.34
N SER A 19 22.82 -22.74 26.51
CA SER A 19 22.56 -21.67 27.48
C SER A 19 23.62 -20.57 27.45
N SER A 20 24.69 -20.75 26.69
CA SER A 20 25.89 -19.91 26.70
C SER A 20 26.10 -19.28 25.32
N PHE A 21 26.21 -17.95 25.26
CA PHE A 21 26.30 -17.20 24.01
C PHE A 21 27.43 -16.17 24.08
N VAL A 22 28.37 -16.29 23.14
CA VAL A 22 29.52 -15.37 23.03
C VAL A 22 29.04 -13.96 22.68
N VAL A 23 29.65 -12.95 23.28
CA VAL A 23 29.49 -11.54 22.92
C VAL A 23 30.73 -11.14 22.11
N PRO A 24 30.62 -10.86 20.80
CA PRO A 24 31.79 -10.69 19.91
C PRO A 24 32.43 -9.30 20.00
N PHE A 25 32.12 -8.54 21.04
CA PHE A 25 32.57 -7.17 21.22
C PHE A 25 32.80 -6.86 22.69
N ARG A 26 33.76 -5.98 22.98
CA ARG A 26 34.07 -5.55 24.35
C ARG A 26 32.90 -4.78 24.98
N PHE A 27 32.65 -5.04 26.25
CA PHE A 27 31.70 -4.33 27.11
C PHE A 27 32.27 -4.23 28.53
N PHE A 28 31.79 -3.28 29.32
CA PHE A 28 32.20 -3.12 30.71
C PHE A 28 31.18 -3.76 31.64
N GLU A 29 31.65 -4.51 32.64
CA GLU A 29 30.82 -5.15 33.67
C GLU A 29 29.55 -5.81 33.11
N ARG A 30 28.39 -5.14 33.25
CA ARG A 30 27.07 -5.57 32.79
C ARG A 30 26.37 -4.55 31.88
N GLN A 31 27.14 -3.69 31.21
CA GLN A 31 26.65 -2.65 30.31
C GLN A 31 26.20 -3.23 28.96
N LEU A 32 25.23 -4.14 29.03
CA LEU A 32 24.61 -4.88 27.94
C LEU A 32 23.11 -4.97 28.18
N ASN A 33 22.33 -4.88 27.11
CA ASN A 33 20.93 -5.24 27.09
C ASN A 33 20.74 -6.50 26.24
N VAL A 34 19.90 -7.41 26.71
CA VAL A 34 19.55 -8.64 26.01
C VAL A 34 18.04 -8.65 25.75
N TYR A 35 17.63 -9.02 24.55
CA TYR A 35 16.23 -9.04 24.13
C TYR A 35 15.87 -10.41 23.56
N PHE A 36 14.64 -10.86 23.80
CA PHE A 36 14.05 -12.03 23.15
C PHE A 36 12.98 -11.62 22.15
N ASP A 37 12.95 -12.28 20.99
CA ASP A 37 11.88 -12.24 19.99
C ASP A 37 11.44 -10.84 19.57
N ASP A 38 12.42 -9.94 19.44
CA ASP A 38 12.21 -8.53 19.08
C ASP A 38 11.30 -7.74 20.04
N ASN A 39 11.21 -8.19 21.31
CA ASN A 39 10.57 -7.42 22.37
C ASN A 39 11.22 -6.04 22.55
N ALA A 40 10.39 -5.05 22.87
CA ALA A 40 10.85 -3.68 23.10
C ALA A 40 11.62 -3.53 24.42
N GLU A 41 11.24 -4.30 25.44
CA GLU A 41 11.87 -4.29 26.76
C GLU A 41 13.02 -5.30 26.82
N PRO A 42 14.18 -4.94 27.40
CA PRO A 42 15.25 -5.89 27.65
C PRO A 42 14.87 -6.86 28.78
N LEU A 43 15.52 -8.02 28.80
CA LEU A 43 15.48 -8.95 29.92
C LEU A 43 16.02 -8.30 31.19
N ALA A 44 15.53 -8.76 32.35
CA ALA A 44 16.05 -8.29 33.61
C ALA A 44 17.49 -8.75 33.80
N ALA A 45 18.28 -7.99 34.55
CA ALA A 45 19.67 -8.34 34.81
C ALA A 45 19.83 -9.73 35.46
N ASP A 46 18.86 -10.17 36.26
CA ASP A 46 18.92 -11.46 36.94
C ASP A 46 18.59 -12.65 36.02
N ASP A 47 18.05 -12.40 34.82
CA ASP A 47 17.69 -13.46 33.86
C ASP A 47 18.93 -14.06 33.16
N TYR A 48 20.06 -13.35 33.18
CA TYR A 48 21.32 -13.80 32.59
C TYR A 48 22.54 -13.32 33.36
N ALA A 49 23.57 -14.16 33.42
CA ALA A 49 24.90 -13.79 33.84
C ALA A 49 25.68 -13.25 32.64
N ALA A 50 26.44 -12.17 32.81
CA ALA A 50 27.35 -11.66 31.81
C ALA A 50 28.78 -11.66 32.37
N SER A 51 29.72 -12.25 31.63
CA SER A 51 31.13 -12.24 31.95
C SER A 51 31.90 -11.54 30.83
N ALA A 52 32.41 -10.34 31.13
CA ALA A 52 33.28 -9.61 30.23
C ALA A 52 34.69 -10.24 30.21
N SER A 53 35.31 -10.35 29.04
CA SER A 53 36.77 -10.56 28.95
C SER A 53 37.47 -9.21 28.94
N GLU A 54 38.63 -9.14 29.60
CA GLU A 54 39.54 -8.00 29.49
C GLU A 54 40.25 -7.93 28.13
N THR A 55 40.01 -8.87 27.22
CA THR A 55 40.53 -8.84 25.85
C THR A 55 39.59 -8.11 24.88
N ALA A 56 40.11 -7.72 23.71
CA ALA A 56 39.32 -7.07 22.66
C ALA A 56 38.21 -7.96 22.07
N SER A 57 38.28 -9.28 22.32
CA SER A 57 37.38 -10.31 21.77
C SER A 57 36.04 -10.48 22.48
N GLY A 58 35.72 -9.60 23.44
CA GLY A 58 34.38 -9.51 24.04
C GLY A 58 34.19 -10.39 25.26
N GLY A 59 33.10 -11.13 25.37
CA GLY A 59 32.78 -11.91 26.58
C GLY A 59 31.72 -12.96 26.30
N GLU A 60 30.92 -13.29 27.30
CA GLU A 60 29.85 -14.28 27.16
C GLU A 60 28.67 -13.92 28.05
N ILE A 61 27.46 -14.29 27.59
CA ILE A 61 26.26 -14.32 28.41
C ILE A 61 25.83 -15.77 28.66
N VAL A 62 25.36 -16.06 29.87
CA VAL A 62 24.89 -17.39 30.28
C VAL A 62 23.51 -17.28 30.90
N PHE A 63 22.55 -18.04 30.37
CA PHE A 63 21.21 -18.16 30.93
C PHE A 63 21.15 -19.29 31.95
N SER A 64 20.33 -19.12 32.99
CA SER A 64 20.07 -20.16 34.01
C SER A 64 19.34 -21.38 33.43
N SER A 65 18.50 -21.15 32.43
CA SER A 65 17.84 -22.17 31.60
C SER A 65 18.06 -21.86 30.12
N ALA A 66 18.32 -22.88 29.30
CA ALA A 66 18.46 -22.71 27.86
C ALA A 66 17.19 -22.06 27.26
N PRO A 67 17.32 -20.97 26.49
CA PRO A 67 16.18 -20.35 25.81
C PRO A 67 15.50 -21.34 24.85
N ALA A 68 14.18 -21.21 24.68
CA ALA A 68 13.40 -22.13 23.84
C ALA A 68 13.91 -22.17 22.39
N ALA A 69 13.76 -23.32 21.74
CA ALA A 69 14.17 -23.47 20.34
C ALA A 69 13.42 -22.49 19.44
N GLY A 70 14.16 -21.73 18.63
CA GLY A 70 13.62 -20.70 17.74
C GLY A 70 13.59 -19.29 18.35
N THR A 71 13.85 -19.12 19.65
CA THR A 71 13.92 -17.79 20.27
C THR A 71 15.06 -16.97 19.68
N LYS A 72 14.76 -15.76 19.21
CA LYS A 72 15.75 -14.82 18.70
C LYS A 72 16.33 -14.01 19.84
N ILE A 73 17.63 -14.19 20.08
CA ILE A 73 18.37 -13.49 21.13
C ILE A 73 19.12 -12.34 20.49
N THR A 74 18.82 -11.11 20.89
CA THR A 74 19.58 -9.92 20.47
C THR A 74 20.35 -9.38 21.66
N ILE A 75 21.68 -9.30 21.53
CA ILE A 75 22.58 -8.72 22.53
C ILE A 75 23.05 -7.36 21.99
N LEU A 76 22.87 -6.32 22.79
CA LEU A 76 23.21 -4.95 22.44
C LEU A 76 24.09 -4.32 23.51
N ARG A 77 25.11 -3.56 23.09
CA ARG A 77 25.90 -2.75 24.01
C ARG A 77 25.05 -1.62 24.59
N ASN A 78 25.14 -1.41 25.91
CA ASN A 78 24.48 -0.32 26.61
C ASN A 78 25.43 0.33 27.64
N VAL A 79 26.34 1.18 27.15
CA VAL A 79 27.30 1.91 27.98
C VAL A 79 26.65 3.12 28.64
N GLU A 80 26.90 3.30 29.93
CA GLU A 80 26.50 4.52 30.62
C GLU A 80 27.30 5.73 30.13
N LEU A 81 26.60 6.79 29.72
CA LEU A 81 27.21 8.00 29.17
C LEU A 81 27.70 8.96 30.28
N THR A 82 28.61 8.48 31.11
CA THR A 82 29.18 9.20 32.26
C THR A 82 30.70 9.24 32.22
N GLN A 83 31.30 10.35 32.64
CA GLN A 83 32.76 10.49 32.84
C GLN A 83 33.03 10.71 34.33
N LEU A 84 33.43 9.64 35.03
CA LEU A 84 33.71 9.68 36.48
C LEU A 84 35.20 9.92 36.80
N VAL A 85 36.09 9.74 35.83
CA VAL A 85 37.53 9.96 35.99
C VAL A 85 37.81 11.46 36.12
N LYS A 86 38.40 11.86 37.25
CA LYS A 86 38.84 13.24 37.51
C LYS A 86 40.36 13.25 37.64
N PHE A 87 41.02 14.03 36.79
CA PHE A 87 42.45 14.28 36.91
C PHE A 87 42.72 15.33 37.99
N ILE A 88 43.76 15.09 38.80
CA ILE A 88 44.23 16.02 39.83
C ILE A 88 45.50 16.68 39.30
N GLU A 89 45.62 18.01 39.46
CA GLU A 89 46.80 18.74 39.01
C GLU A 89 48.04 18.35 39.85
N GLY A 90 49.14 18.05 39.16
CA GLY A 90 50.43 17.73 39.79
C GLY A 90 50.67 16.26 40.12
N GLU A 91 49.69 15.38 39.87
CA GLU A 91 49.88 13.93 39.94
C GLU A 91 50.44 13.34 38.63
N ASP A 92 51.06 12.17 38.74
CA ASP A 92 51.49 11.40 37.57
C ASP A 92 50.27 10.99 36.75
N PHE A 93 50.34 11.22 35.44
CA PHE A 93 49.22 10.96 34.54
C PHE A 93 48.96 9.44 34.40
N PRO A 94 47.84 8.90 34.93
CA PRO A 94 47.59 7.48 34.92
C PRO A 94 47.09 7.05 33.52
N ALA A 95 47.99 6.48 32.72
CA ALA A 95 47.68 6.06 31.36
C ALA A 95 46.50 5.07 31.28
N ALA A 96 46.33 4.22 32.29
CA ALA A 96 45.24 3.24 32.34
C ALA A 96 43.85 3.90 32.43
N ASP A 97 43.69 4.91 33.29
CA ASP A 97 42.41 5.62 33.45
C ASP A 97 42.07 6.45 32.21
N TYR A 98 43.10 7.01 31.57
CA TYR A 98 42.94 7.73 30.31
C TYR A 98 42.47 6.80 29.19
N GLU A 99 43.14 5.66 28.99
CA GLU A 99 42.75 4.65 28.00
C GLU A 99 41.34 4.09 28.27
N TYR A 100 40.99 3.86 29.54
CA TYR A 100 39.63 3.47 29.92
C TYR A 100 38.59 4.52 29.51
N SER A 101 38.85 5.80 29.77
CA SER A 101 37.94 6.89 29.39
C SER A 101 37.78 7.03 27.87
N LEU A 102 38.87 6.88 27.11
CA LEU A 102 38.85 6.90 25.65
C LEU A 102 38.09 5.70 25.08
N ASP A 103 38.36 4.49 25.56
CA ASP A 103 37.66 3.28 25.12
C ASP A 103 36.15 3.40 25.43
N LYS A 104 35.77 3.96 26.59
CA LYS A 104 34.36 4.24 26.93
C LYS A 104 33.70 5.21 25.95
N MET A 105 34.39 6.29 25.56
CA MET A 105 33.88 7.22 24.55
C MET A 105 33.72 6.56 23.18
N ILE A 106 34.68 5.73 22.75
CA ILE A 106 34.57 4.99 21.49
C ILE A 106 33.39 4.01 21.52
N MET A 107 33.19 3.29 22.64
CA MET A 107 32.03 2.42 22.80
C MET A 107 30.71 3.17 22.71
N ALA A 108 30.62 4.35 23.34
CA ALA A 108 29.44 5.22 23.27
C ALA A 108 29.16 5.68 21.83
N LEU A 109 30.19 6.04 21.07
CA LEU A 109 30.05 6.40 19.66
C LEU A 109 29.57 5.22 18.79
N GLN A 110 30.08 4.01 19.03
CA GLN A 110 29.60 2.80 18.35
C GLN A 110 28.13 2.48 18.67
N GLN A 111 27.71 2.74 19.91
CA GLN A 111 26.30 2.61 20.31
C GLN A 111 25.44 3.66 19.60
N MET A 112 25.90 4.91 19.50
CA MET A 112 25.18 5.95 18.74
C MET A 112 25.08 5.62 17.25
N LYS A 113 26.13 5.06 16.63
CA LYS A 113 26.09 4.56 15.25
C LYS A 113 25.01 3.48 15.08
N GLU A 114 24.85 2.59 16.05
CA GLU A 114 23.80 1.56 16.03
C GLU A 114 22.39 2.17 16.08
N TYR A 115 22.16 3.15 16.97
CA TYR A 115 20.89 3.86 17.03
C TYR A 115 20.58 4.58 15.71
N LEU A 116 21.56 5.26 15.11
CA LEU A 116 21.40 5.94 13.83
C LEU A 116 21.10 4.97 12.68
N ASN A 117 21.71 3.78 12.68
CA ASN A 117 21.41 2.74 11.68
C ASN A 117 19.96 2.23 11.75
N ARG A 118 19.29 2.39 12.89
CA ARG A 118 17.87 2.03 13.08
C ARG A 118 16.93 3.24 13.00
N ALA A 119 17.46 4.45 12.87
CA ALA A 119 16.67 5.66 12.75
C ALA A 119 16.31 5.94 11.29
N LEU A 120 15.17 6.61 11.09
CA LEU A 120 14.86 7.22 9.80
C LEU A 120 15.71 8.49 9.65
N VAL A 121 16.64 8.48 8.70
CA VAL A 121 17.53 9.62 8.43
C VAL A 121 17.19 10.20 7.07
N VAL A 122 16.89 11.50 7.04
CA VAL A 122 16.68 12.26 5.81
C VAL A 122 17.99 12.90 5.36
N ALA A 123 18.16 13.08 4.05
CA ALA A 123 19.39 13.64 3.51
C ALA A 123 19.53 15.12 3.92
N PRO A 124 20.73 15.58 4.35
CA PRO A 124 20.90 16.94 4.87
C PRO A 124 20.73 18.03 3.80
N GLY A 125 20.79 17.69 2.51
CA GLY A 125 20.57 18.60 1.40
C GLY A 125 19.12 18.71 0.95
N THR A 126 18.21 17.89 1.48
CA THR A 126 16.79 17.99 1.17
C THR A 126 16.13 18.91 2.18
N GLY A 127 15.23 19.79 1.74
CA GLY A 127 14.35 20.55 2.64
C GLY A 127 13.29 19.69 3.34
N MET A 128 13.34 18.38 3.15
CA MET A 128 12.42 17.40 3.69
C MET A 128 12.72 17.13 5.16
N THR A 129 11.69 17.19 5.97
CA THR A 129 11.72 16.84 7.39
C THR A 129 11.46 15.34 7.59
N VAL A 130 11.84 14.80 8.76
CA VAL A 130 11.57 13.39 9.11
C VAL A 130 10.07 13.10 9.14
N GLU A 131 9.26 14.07 9.56
CA GLU A 131 7.80 13.96 9.61
C GLU A 131 7.19 13.75 8.21
N GLU A 132 7.63 14.57 7.25
CA GLU A 132 7.19 14.44 5.85
C GLU A 132 7.62 13.10 5.25
N ALA A 133 8.84 12.64 5.55
CA ALA A 133 9.31 11.33 5.11
C ALA A 133 8.48 10.19 5.71
N TYR A 134 8.08 10.30 6.98
CA TYR A 134 7.21 9.33 7.64
C TYR A 134 5.82 9.28 7.00
N GLU A 135 5.18 10.42 6.79
CA GLU A 135 3.88 10.50 6.12
C GLU A 135 3.93 9.89 4.71
N LEU A 136 5.02 10.12 3.98
CA LEU A 136 5.21 9.55 2.65
C LEU A 136 5.31 8.01 2.71
N LEU A 137 6.06 7.45 3.67
CA LEU A 137 6.13 6.01 3.89
C LEU A 137 4.76 5.41 4.26
N VAL A 138 3.99 6.09 5.12
CA VAL A 138 2.63 5.66 5.49
C VAL A 138 1.71 5.66 4.27
N SER A 139 1.79 6.70 3.43
CA SER A 139 0.98 6.78 2.21
C SER A 139 1.29 5.67 1.21
N ILE A 140 2.58 5.30 1.07
CA ILE A 140 3.00 4.15 0.25
C ILE A 140 2.39 2.86 0.80
N GLY A 141 2.39 2.67 2.12
CA GLY A 141 1.77 1.51 2.77
C GLY A 141 0.28 1.38 2.45
N LYS A 142 -0.47 2.48 2.59
CA LYS A 142 -1.91 2.52 2.24
C LYS A 142 -2.16 2.21 0.77
N ASN A 143 -1.36 2.78 -0.13
CA ASN A 143 -1.47 2.50 -1.56
C ASN A 143 -1.17 1.04 -1.88
N PHE A 144 -0.23 0.42 -1.18
CA PHE A 144 0.07 -1.00 -1.36
C PHE A 144 -1.08 -1.91 -0.91
N GLU A 145 -1.78 -1.58 0.17
CA GLU A 145 -2.98 -2.30 0.60
C GLU A 145 -4.11 -2.18 -0.44
N LEU A 146 -4.36 -0.98 -0.96
CA LEU A 146 -5.32 -0.77 -2.03
C LEU A 146 -4.98 -1.59 -3.28
N ILE A 147 -3.70 -1.65 -3.66
CA ILE A 147 -3.23 -2.47 -4.79
C ILE A 147 -3.48 -3.97 -4.57
N LYS A 148 -3.37 -4.48 -3.33
CA LYS A 148 -3.68 -5.89 -3.02
C LYS A 148 -5.17 -6.23 -3.20
N GLU A 149 -6.05 -5.25 -3.09
CA GLU A 149 -7.50 -5.45 -3.26
C GLU A 149 -7.94 -5.35 -4.73
N VAL A 150 -7.15 -4.70 -5.59
CA VAL A 150 -7.43 -4.57 -7.04
C VAL A 150 -7.73 -5.92 -7.74
N PRO A 151 -7.01 -7.03 -7.49
CA PRO A 151 -7.33 -8.32 -8.09
C PRO A 151 -8.72 -8.85 -7.71
N GLN A 152 -9.13 -8.67 -6.46
CA GLN A 152 -10.46 -9.09 -6.01
C GLN A 152 -11.57 -8.23 -6.63
N LEU A 153 -11.29 -6.94 -6.79
CA LEU A 153 -12.20 -6.03 -7.49
C LEU A 153 -12.31 -6.38 -8.98
N ALA A 154 -11.21 -6.72 -9.64
CA ALA A 154 -11.20 -7.17 -11.03
C ALA A 154 -12.03 -8.44 -11.23
N GLU A 155 -11.95 -9.40 -10.30
CA GLU A 155 -12.73 -10.63 -10.36
C GLU A 155 -14.24 -10.37 -10.17
N LYS A 156 -14.61 -9.47 -9.24
CA LYS A 156 -16.00 -9.03 -9.08
C LYS A 156 -16.52 -8.32 -10.33
N VAL A 157 -15.71 -7.48 -10.96
CA VAL A 157 -16.06 -6.81 -12.23
C VAL A 157 -16.26 -7.83 -13.34
N ARG A 158 -15.40 -8.87 -13.41
CA ARG A 158 -15.54 -9.99 -14.35
C ARG A 158 -16.84 -10.75 -14.13
N GLU A 159 -17.18 -11.10 -12.89
CA GLU A 159 -18.45 -11.76 -12.56
C GLU A 159 -19.66 -10.91 -12.92
N ILE A 160 -19.60 -9.58 -12.69
CA ILE A 160 -20.66 -8.66 -13.09
C ILE A 160 -20.80 -8.63 -14.61
N TYR A 161 -19.69 -8.61 -15.35
CA TYR A 161 -19.69 -8.65 -16.81
C TYR A 161 -20.31 -9.95 -17.34
N GLU A 162 -19.92 -11.10 -16.80
CA GLU A 162 -20.50 -12.41 -17.18
C GLU A 162 -22.00 -12.48 -16.85
N LYS A 163 -22.44 -11.97 -15.70
CA LYS A 163 -23.88 -11.90 -15.36
C LYS A 163 -24.66 -10.95 -16.26
N MET A 164 -24.04 -9.83 -16.67
CA MET A 164 -24.64 -8.94 -17.65
C MET A 164 -24.76 -9.64 -19.01
N LEU A 165 -23.72 -10.36 -19.44
CA LEU A 165 -23.73 -11.13 -20.69
C LEU A 165 -24.82 -12.22 -20.66
N ASP A 166 -24.90 -12.98 -19.58
CA ASP A 166 -25.92 -14.04 -19.39
C ASP A 166 -27.33 -13.46 -19.29
N SER A 167 -27.50 -12.29 -18.69
CA SER A 167 -28.80 -11.59 -18.71
C SER A 167 -29.22 -11.13 -20.10
N VAL A 168 -28.26 -10.98 -21.03
CA VAL A 168 -28.49 -10.62 -22.43
C VAL A 168 -28.68 -11.87 -23.29
N THR A 169 -28.08 -13.02 -22.96
CA THR A 169 -28.15 -14.26 -23.76
C THR A 169 -29.14 -15.32 -23.23
N GLY A 170 -29.44 -15.33 -21.94
CA GLY A 170 -30.05 -16.44 -21.21
C GLY A 170 -31.58 -16.53 -21.23
N SER A 171 -32.26 -16.07 -22.28
CA SER A 171 -33.72 -16.29 -22.37
C SER A 171 -34.30 -16.29 -23.78
N VAL A 172 -33.53 -16.62 -24.82
CA VAL A 172 -34.11 -16.83 -26.16
C VAL A 172 -34.33 -18.32 -26.40
N THR A 173 -35.53 -18.81 -26.07
CA THR A 173 -36.02 -20.13 -26.52
C THR A 173 -36.71 -19.99 -27.88
N GLU A 174 -36.63 -21.03 -28.71
CA GLU A 174 -37.39 -21.12 -29.97
C GLU A 174 -38.88 -20.81 -29.73
N ASN A 175 -39.38 -19.75 -30.37
CA ASN A 175 -40.74 -19.18 -30.30
C ASN A 175 -41.02 -18.07 -29.26
N ASP A 176 -40.00 -17.44 -28.68
CA ASP A 176 -40.22 -16.21 -27.88
C ASP A 176 -40.22 -14.96 -28.79
N ASP A 177 -41.22 -14.08 -28.63
CA ASP A 177 -41.53 -12.91 -29.47
C ASP A 177 -40.51 -11.74 -29.32
N ARG A 178 -39.29 -12.06 -28.83
CA ARG A 178 -38.12 -11.17 -28.86
C ARG A 178 -37.59 -11.08 -30.29
N LEU A 179 -38.35 -10.35 -31.10
CA LEU A 179 -38.01 -9.97 -32.47
C LEU A 179 -36.58 -9.42 -32.53
N VAL A 180 -35.67 -10.26 -33.02
CA VAL A 180 -34.51 -9.80 -33.78
C VAL A 180 -35.10 -9.00 -34.94
N THR A 181 -35.17 -7.68 -34.81
CA THR A 181 -35.34 -6.85 -36.00
C THR A 181 -34.11 -7.08 -36.89
N SER A 182 -34.31 -7.11 -38.21
CA SER A 182 -33.31 -7.33 -39.27
C SER A 182 -32.03 -6.49 -39.17
N ASP A 183 -31.97 -5.57 -38.21
CA ASP A 183 -30.99 -4.50 -38.06
C ASP A 183 -29.95 -4.79 -36.95
N GLY A 184 -30.00 -5.97 -36.30
CA GLY A 184 -28.98 -6.41 -35.33
C GLY A 184 -29.07 -5.80 -33.92
N VAL A 185 -30.18 -5.11 -33.60
CA VAL A 185 -30.46 -4.49 -32.29
C VAL A 185 -31.35 -5.41 -31.45
N TRP A 186 -30.97 -5.69 -30.21
CA TRP A 186 -31.79 -6.47 -29.27
C TRP A 186 -32.77 -5.58 -28.52
N ARG A 187 -34.02 -6.03 -28.35
CA ARG A 187 -35.07 -5.32 -27.61
C ARG A 187 -35.73 -6.28 -26.62
N TYR A 188 -35.75 -5.92 -25.35
CA TYR A 188 -36.41 -6.70 -24.29
C TYR A 188 -37.32 -5.82 -23.44
N ILE A 189 -38.49 -6.33 -23.06
CA ILE A 189 -39.40 -5.71 -22.09
C ILE A 189 -39.50 -6.70 -20.92
N ASP A 190 -39.12 -6.28 -19.72
CA ASP A 190 -39.26 -7.13 -18.53
C ASP A 190 -40.71 -7.13 -18.00
N GLU A 191 -41.03 -8.07 -17.08
CA GLU A 191 -42.35 -8.21 -16.46
C GLU A 191 -42.79 -6.95 -15.68
N ASN A 192 -41.85 -6.04 -15.37
CA ASN A 192 -42.09 -4.78 -14.66
C ASN A 192 -42.22 -3.58 -15.61
N GLY A 193 -42.11 -3.78 -16.93
CA GLY A 193 -42.24 -2.74 -17.94
C GLY A 193 -40.95 -1.97 -18.28
N SER A 194 -39.77 -2.41 -17.82
CA SER A 194 -38.49 -1.81 -18.19
C SER A 194 -38.06 -2.27 -19.59
N HIS A 195 -37.62 -1.34 -20.44
CA HIS A 195 -37.16 -1.65 -21.78
C HIS A 195 -35.62 -1.69 -21.83
N LYS A 196 -35.05 -2.79 -22.30
CA LYS A 196 -33.59 -2.95 -22.46
C LYS A 196 -33.22 -3.07 -23.94
N PHE A 197 -32.19 -2.33 -24.33
CA PHE A 197 -31.62 -2.31 -25.66
C PHE A 197 -30.11 -2.55 -25.57
N SER A 198 -29.55 -3.31 -26.50
CA SER A 198 -28.10 -3.54 -26.57
C SER A 198 -27.59 -3.43 -27.99
N ASN A 199 -26.29 -3.15 -28.10
CA ASN A 199 -25.58 -2.97 -29.37
C ASN A 199 -26.20 -1.88 -30.27
N LEU A 200 -26.55 -0.75 -29.65
CA LEU A 200 -27.06 0.42 -30.37
C LEU A 200 -25.88 1.20 -30.94
N SER A 201 -26.04 1.75 -32.13
CA SER A 201 -25.07 2.67 -32.73
C SER A 201 -25.73 3.99 -33.09
N VAL A 202 -24.97 5.06 -32.92
CA VAL A 202 -25.39 6.43 -33.24
C VAL A 202 -24.39 6.99 -34.23
N SER A 203 -24.86 7.50 -35.37
CA SER A 203 -23.96 8.13 -36.34
C SER A 203 -23.48 9.48 -35.82
N CYS A 204 -22.18 9.75 -35.91
CA CYS A 204 -21.65 11.06 -35.55
C CYS A 204 -22.15 12.18 -36.48
N GLY A 205 -22.63 11.82 -37.68
CA GLY A 205 -23.24 12.76 -38.62
C GLY A 205 -24.64 13.26 -38.23
N SER A 206 -25.31 12.63 -37.25
CA SER A 206 -26.62 13.08 -36.74
C SER A 206 -26.54 13.94 -35.48
N ILE A 207 -25.32 14.28 -35.03
CA ILE A 207 -25.08 15.12 -33.86
C ILE A 207 -25.45 16.56 -34.18
N VAL A 208 -26.17 17.20 -33.26
CA VAL A 208 -26.60 18.60 -33.37
C VAL A 208 -26.09 19.41 -32.20
N SER A 209 -25.89 20.72 -32.40
CA SER A 209 -25.60 21.64 -31.30
C SER A 209 -26.80 21.78 -30.38
N ASP A 210 -26.58 21.74 -29.07
CA ASP A 210 -27.61 21.87 -28.05
C ASP A 210 -27.09 22.74 -26.89
N SER A 211 -27.91 23.66 -26.39
CA SER A 211 -27.52 24.61 -25.33
C SER A 211 -28.11 24.28 -23.96
N THR A 212 -28.82 23.15 -23.84
CA THR A 212 -29.47 22.71 -22.59
C THR A 212 -28.45 22.53 -21.47
N TYR A 213 -27.27 22.01 -21.77
CA TYR A 213 -26.17 21.86 -20.82
C TYR A 213 -24.94 22.59 -21.32
N GLY A 214 -24.62 23.74 -20.71
CA GLY A 214 -23.51 24.59 -21.17
C GLY A 214 -22.12 23.92 -21.19
N THR A 215 -21.92 22.87 -20.38
CA THR A 215 -20.69 22.06 -20.37
C THR A 215 -20.68 20.98 -21.47
N TYR A 216 -21.83 20.64 -22.06
CA TYR A 216 -22.00 19.59 -23.06
C TYR A 216 -22.81 20.14 -24.27
N PRO A 217 -22.16 20.92 -25.16
CA PRO A 217 -22.84 21.70 -26.19
C PRO A 217 -23.35 20.90 -27.39
N TYR A 218 -23.21 19.57 -27.39
CA TYR A 218 -23.63 18.70 -28.48
C TYR A 218 -24.60 17.62 -27.99
N ARG A 219 -25.59 17.28 -28.81
CA ARG A 219 -26.60 16.25 -28.53
C ARG A 219 -26.69 15.26 -29.68
N ALA A 220 -26.83 13.98 -29.35
CA ALA A 220 -27.23 12.95 -30.30
C ALA A 220 -28.52 12.26 -29.81
N ASP A 221 -29.41 11.95 -30.74
CA ASP A 221 -30.66 11.25 -30.43
C ASP A 221 -30.54 9.79 -30.87
N ILE A 222 -30.64 8.89 -29.91
CA ILE A 222 -30.63 7.45 -30.11
C ILE A 222 -32.07 7.02 -30.39
N ALA A 223 -32.32 6.42 -31.56
CA ALA A 223 -33.65 5.92 -31.88
C ALA A 223 -33.99 4.71 -31.01
N VAL A 224 -34.99 4.87 -30.13
CA VAL A 224 -35.42 3.85 -29.18
C VAL A 224 -36.95 3.72 -29.25
N PRO A 225 -37.48 2.83 -30.13
CA PRO A 225 -38.91 2.67 -30.29
C PRO A 225 -39.60 2.29 -28.97
N GLY A 226 -40.62 3.06 -28.60
CA GLY A 226 -41.35 2.88 -27.33
C GLY A 226 -40.82 3.72 -26.16
N ALA A 227 -39.74 4.48 -26.33
CA ALA A 227 -39.32 5.47 -25.34
C ALA A 227 -40.39 6.56 -25.17
N LYS A 228 -40.66 6.93 -23.91
CA LYS A 228 -41.58 8.00 -23.53
C LYS A 228 -40.82 9.05 -22.72
N PRO A 229 -41.23 10.32 -22.73
CA PRO A 229 -40.56 11.39 -21.97
C PRO A 229 -40.45 11.15 -20.46
N LYS A 230 -41.31 10.28 -19.90
CA LYS A 230 -41.32 9.93 -18.48
C LYS A 230 -40.33 8.82 -18.08
N HIS A 231 -39.70 8.16 -19.05
CA HIS A 231 -38.76 7.08 -18.76
C HIS A 231 -37.44 7.65 -18.24
N LEU A 232 -36.78 6.90 -17.34
CA LEU A 232 -35.46 7.23 -16.83
C LEU A 232 -34.40 6.41 -17.59
N PRO A 233 -33.63 7.02 -18.51
CA PRO A 233 -32.63 6.30 -19.29
C PRO A 233 -31.33 6.10 -18.51
N LEU A 234 -30.84 4.87 -18.50
CA LEU A 234 -29.48 4.52 -18.11
C LEU A 234 -28.71 4.07 -19.37
N VAL A 235 -27.70 4.84 -19.76
CA VAL A 235 -26.89 4.59 -20.96
C VAL A 235 -25.49 4.10 -20.53
N VAL A 236 -25.06 2.98 -21.11
CA VAL A 236 -23.74 2.39 -20.88
C VAL A 236 -22.94 2.44 -22.18
N PHE A 237 -21.89 3.23 -22.17
CA PHE A 237 -20.95 3.36 -23.29
C PHE A 237 -19.87 2.28 -23.26
N GLY A 238 -19.14 2.13 -24.38
CA GLY A 238 -17.92 1.34 -24.42
C GLY A 238 -16.85 1.85 -23.46
N LEU A 239 -15.88 1.00 -23.11
CA LEU A 239 -14.84 1.32 -22.12
C LEU A 239 -14.07 2.60 -22.47
N GLU A 240 -13.64 2.75 -23.74
CA GLU A 240 -12.89 3.92 -24.22
C GLU A 240 -13.71 5.21 -24.12
N ASP A 241 -14.98 5.15 -24.53
CA ASP A 241 -15.91 6.28 -24.47
C ASP A 241 -16.28 6.65 -23.02
N ALA A 242 -16.46 5.66 -22.16
CA ALA A 242 -16.80 5.84 -20.75
C ALA A 242 -15.70 6.55 -19.95
N VAL A 243 -14.42 6.29 -20.28
CA VAL A 243 -13.28 6.93 -19.60
C VAL A 243 -12.84 8.24 -20.25
N SER A 244 -13.33 8.55 -21.46
CA SER A 244 -12.97 9.76 -22.21
C SER A 244 -13.36 11.06 -21.51
N GLY A 245 -14.39 11.02 -20.64
CA GLY A 245 -14.97 12.22 -20.03
C GLY A 245 -15.69 13.15 -21.01
N ASN A 246 -15.90 12.71 -22.26
CA ASN A 246 -16.59 13.46 -23.31
C ASN A 246 -18.10 13.45 -23.12
N PHE A 247 -18.67 12.34 -22.66
CA PHE A 247 -20.11 12.17 -22.50
C PHE A 247 -20.60 12.70 -21.15
N ALA A 248 -21.82 13.24 -21.14
CA ALA A 248 -22.50 13.64 -19.91
C ALA A 248 -22.88 12.41 -19.08
N PRO A 249 -22.89 12.52 -17.74
CA PRO A 249 -23.34 11.44 -16.87
C PRO A 249 -24.86 11.26 -16.86
N LEU A 250 -25.59 12.01 -17.69
CA LEU A 250 -27.06 12.00 -17.79
C LEU A 250 -27.50 11.83 -19.24
N ALA A 251 -28.69 11.26 -19.42
CA ALA A 251 -29.40 11.17 -20.68
C ALA A 251 -30.87 11.54 -20.46
N GLU A 252 -31.56 11.98 -21.51
CA GLU A 252 -32.98 12.36 -21.45
C GLU A 252 -33.82 11.49 -22.38
N ALA A 253 -34.95 10.98 -21.90
CA ALA A 253 -35.89 10.27 -22.76
C ALA A 253 -36.82 11.26 -23.47
N LYS A 254 -37.11 10.99 -24.74
CA LYS A 254 -38.09 11.68 -25.59
C LYS A 254 -38.99 10.65 -26.25
N GLU A 255 -40.06 11.10 -26.90
CA GLU A 255 -40.93 10.20 -27.63
C GLU A 255 -40.15 9.48 -28.74
N GLY A 256 -40.00 8.16 -28.60
CA GLY A 256 -39.28 7.30 -29.54
C GLY A 256 -37.76 7.45 -29.58
N ALA A 257 -37.14 8.22 -28.67
CA ALA A 257 -35.69 8.41 -28.65
C ALA A 257 -35.12 8.67 -27.25
N VAL A 258 -33.81 8.50 -27.10
CA VAL A 258 -33.04 8.93 -25.93
C VAL A 258 -31.95 9.90 -26.38
N SER A 259 -31.93 11.10 -25.81
CA SER A 259 -30.91 12.10 -26.07
C SER A 259 -29.71 11.89 -25.15
N ILE A 260 -28.53 11.80 -25.75
CA ILE A 260 -27.24 11.83 -25.05
C ILE A 260 -26.52 13.15 -25.34
N PHE A 261 -25.71 13.63 -24.39
CA PHE A 261 -25.01 14.92 -24.50
C PHE A 261 -23.49 14.73 -24.40
N MET A 262 -22.73 15.55 -25.11
CA MET A 262 -21.27 15.42 -25.24
C MET A 262 -20.56 16.78 -25.32
N LYS A 263 -19.27 16.81 -24.94
CA LYS A 263 -18.41 18.01 -24.95
C LYS A 263 -17.89 18.33 -26.33
N GLU A 264 -17.50 17.30 -27.06
CA GLU A 264 -16.92 17.35 -28.41
C GLU A 264 -17.49 16.22 -29.26
N ILE A 265 -17.55 16.44 -30.58
CA ILE A 265 -17.98 15.42 -31.54
C ILE A 265 -16.86 14.38 -31.68
N PRO A 266 -17.12 13.07 -31.40
CA PRO A 266 -16.11 12.03 -31.54
C PRO A 266 -15.54 11.95 -32.96
N SER A 267 -14.25 11.62 -33.10
CA SER A 267 -13.60 11.44 -34.40
C SER A 267 -14.00 10.12 -35.10
N ALA A 268 -14.70 9.22 -34.40
CA ALA A 268 -15.23 7.98 -34.96
C ALA A 268 -16.44 8.25 -35.87
N GLU A 269 -16.75 7.34 -36.80
CA GLU A 269 -17.95 7.46 -37.66
C GLU A 269 -19.25 7.20 -36.89
N THR A 270 -19.19 6.33 -35.87
CA THR A 270 -20.32 5.97 -35.02
C THR A 270 -19.89 5.87 -33.55
N ILE A 271 -20.84 6.15 -32.66
CA ILE A 271 -20.73 5.93 -31.22
C ILE A 271 -21.41 4.61 -30.90
N THR A 272 -20.71 3.72 -30.18
CA THR A 272 -21.28 2.42 -29.78
C THR A 272 -21.84 2.50 -28.38
N VAL A 273 -23.13 2.21 -28.25
CA VAL A 273 -23.84 2.12 -26.98
C VAL A 273 -24.08 0.65 -26.67
N LEU A 274 -23.32 0.13 -25.69
CA LEU A 274 -23.33 -1.28 -25.33
C LEU A 274 -24.67 -1.70 -24.74
N ALA A 275 -25.22 -0.88 -23.85
CA ALA A 275 -26.53 -1.11 -23.25
C ALA A 275 -27.26 0.20 -22.98
N LEU A 276 -28.58 0.17 -23.15
CA LEU A 276 -29.50 1.24 -22.79
C LEU A 276 -30.71 0.63 -22.09
N ILE A 277 -31.02 1.14 -20.89
CA ILE A 277 -32.15 0.68 -20.07
C ILE A 277 -33.08 1.86 -19.86
N LEU A 278 -34.37 1.65 -20.09
CA LEU A 278 -35.45 2.59 -19.76
C LEU A 278 -36.28 2.01 -18.63
N GLN A 279 -36.44 2.78 -17.55
CA GLN A 279 -37.34 2.48 -16.43
C GLN A 279 -38.49 3.48 -16.36
#